data_AF-A0A4Y8C756-F1
#
_entry.id   AF-A0A4Y8C756-F1
#
_cell.length_a   1.000
_cell.length_b   1.000
_cell.length_c   1.000
_cell.angle_alpha   90.00
_cell.angle_beta   90.00
_cell.angle_gamma   90.00
#
_symmetry.space_group_name_H-M   'P 1'
#
loop_
_entity.id
_entity.type
_entity.pdbx_description
1 polymer ?
#
loop_
_entity_poly.entity_id
_entity_poly.type
_entity_poly.pdbx_seq_one_letter_code
_entity_poly.pdbx_strand_id
1 'polypeptide(L)' 'MLLGVNIDHIAVLRQARMVNDPDLLEAAFIAAKHGDQITLHVREDRRHAQDFDLENIIKF' A
#
# COMPACT_ATOMS: atom_id res chain seq x y z
N MET A 1 -3.63 22.83 -0.40
CA MET A 1 -2.45 21.93 -0.36
C MET A 1 -2.96 20.52 -0.56
N LEU A 2 -2.21 19.66 -1.24
CA LEU A 2 -2.57 18.25 -1.42
C LEU A 2 -1.78 17.37 -0.44
N LEU A 3 -2.36 16.26 -0.01
CA LEU A 3 -1.73 15.24 0.84
C LEU A 3 -1.68 13.89 0.11
N GLY A 4 -0.45 13.46 -0.20
CA GLY A 4 -0.18 12.08 -0.60
C GLY A 4 0.14 11.21 0.61
N VAL A 5 -0.55 10.08 0.76
CA VAL A 5 -0.33 9.13 1.85
C VAL A 5 0.53 7.97 1.35
N ASN A 6 1.74 7.82 1.90
CA ASN A 6 2.57 6.65 1.63
C ASN A 6 2.15 5.47 2.52
N ILE A 7 1.86 4.31 1.91
CA ILE A 7 1.38 3.11 2.59
C ILE A 7 2.42 1.97 2.69
N ASP A 8 3.68 2.19 2.30
CA ASP A 8 4.75 1.18 2.28
C ASP A 8 4.94 0.50 3.65
N HIS A 9 4.81 1.26 4.74
CA HIS A 9 5.03 0.74 6.09
C HIS A 9 3.90 -0.16 6.59
N ILE A 10 2.71 -0.10 5.98
CA ILE A 10 1.64 -1.07 6.24
C ILE A 10 2.05 -2.42 5.65
N ALA A 11 2.61 -2.42 4.43
CA ALA A 11 3.17 -3.62 3.84
C ALA A 11 4.38 -4.16 4.63
N VAL A 12 5.17 -3.32 5.32
CA VAL A 12 6.21 -3.80 6.24
C VAL A 12 5.61 -4.70 7.34
N LEU A 13 4.48 -4.31 7.94
CA LEU A 13 3.80 -5.14 8.95
C LEU A 13 3.30 -6.45 8.34
N ARG A 14 2.67 -6.39 7.16
CA ARG A 14 2.20 -7.57 6.44
C ARG A 14 3.34 -8.55 6.14
N GLN A 15 4.43 -8.06 5.56
CA GLN A 15 5.58 -8.89 5.17
C GLN A 15 6.34 -9.46 6.38
N ALA A 16 6.25 -8.83 7.55
CA ALA A 16 6.89 -9.34 8.76
C ALA A 16 6.30 -10.69 9.23
N ARG A 17 5.06 -11.01 8.83
CA ARG A 17 4.35 -12.23 9.25
C ARG A 17 3.78 -13.06 8.13
N MET A 18 3.66 -12.52 6.92
CA MET A 18 3.21 -13.26 5.73
C MET A 18 1.81 -13.89 5.89
N VAL A 19 0.91 -13.19 6.59
CA VAL A 19 -0.47 -13.66 6.87
C VAL A 19 -1.55 -12.83 6.17
N ASN A 20 -1.16 -11.98 5.21
CA ASN A 20 -2.04 -10.99 4.57
C ASN A 20 -2.79 -10.07 5.56
N ASP A 21 -2.14 -9.74 6.68
CA ASP A 21 -2.68 -8.84 7.69
C ASP A 21 -1.55 -7.93 8.20
N PRO A 22 -1.68 -6.60 8.10
CA PRO A 22 -2.79 -5.86 7.47
C PRO A 22 -2.84 -6.04 5.94
N ASP A 23 -4.06 -5.96 5.38
CA ASP A 23 -4.28 -5.89 3.93
C ASP A 23 -3.99 -4.47 3.41
N LEU A 24 -3.14 -4.38 2.38
CA LEU A 24 -2.72 -3.10 1.83
C LEU A 24 -3.80 -2.41 1.00
N LEU A 25 -4.72 -3.17 0.39
CA LEU A 25 -5.82 -2.64 -0.39
C LEU A 25 -6.87 -1.98 0.52
N GLU A 26 -7.13 -2.55 1.70
CA GLU A 26 -7.98 -1.91 2.71
C GLU A 26 -7.41 -0.55 3.15
N ALA A 27 -6.11 -0.50 3.40
CA ALA A 27 -5.42 0.74 3.73
C ALA A 27 -5.48 1.77 2.58
N ALA A 28 -5.36 1.32 1.33
CA ALA A 28 -5.50 2.16 0.16
C ALA A 28 -6.91 2.80 0.08
N PHE A 29 -7.98 2.05 0.34
CA PHE A 29 -9.34 2.61 0.37
C PHE A 29 -9.51 3.67 1.46
N ILE A 30 -8.92 3.46 2.65
CA ILE A 30 -8.95 4.45 3.73
C ILE A 30 -8.20 5.72 3.29
N ALA A 31 -7.00 5.56 2.71
CA ALA A 31 -6.22 6.68 2.21
C ALA A 31 -6.94 7.43 1.07
N ALA A 32 -7.56 6.74 0.11
CA ALA A 32 -8.33 7.33 -0.97
C ALA A 32 -9.55 8.13 -0.47
N LYS A 33 -10.15 7.71 0.65
CA LYS A 33 -11.29 8.41 1.25
C LYS A 33 -10.89 9.71 1.96
N HIS A 34 -9.64 9.83 2.41
CA HIS A 34 -9.20 10.88 3.32
C HIS A 34 -8.00 11.71 2.84
N GLY A 35 -7.35 11.31 1.75
CA GLY A 35 -6.23 12.00 1.13
C GLY A 35 -6.45 12.24 -0.36
N ASP A 36 -5.53 12.98 -0.98
CA ASP A 36 -5.63 13.36 -2.40
C ASP A 36 -4.92 12.36 -3.32
N GLN A 37 -3.97 11.59 -2.78
CA GLN A 37 -3.14 10.65 -3.53
C GLN A 37 -2.66 9.49 -2.64
N ILE A 38 -2.58 8.29 -3.21
CA ILE A 38 -1.88 7.14 -2.62
C ILE A 38 -0.45 7.10 -3.18
N THR A 39 0.53 6.85 -2.32
CA THR A 39 1.94 6.66 -2.69
C THR A 39 2.41 5.29 -2.23
N LEU A 40 3.08 4.55 -3.12
CA LEU A 40 3.76 3.30 -2.80
C LEU A 40 5.06 3.21 -3.59
N HIS A 41 6.04 2.50 -3.06
CA HIS A 41 7.32 2.22 -3.70
C HIS A 41 7.50 0.71 -3.87
N VAL A 42 7.25 0.22 -5.08
CA VAL A 42 7.57 -1.15 -5.46
C VAL A 42 9.09 -1.26 -5.70
N ARG A 43 9.81 -1.70 -4.67
CA ARG A 43 11.27 -1.88 -4.72
C ARG A 43 11.64 -3.12 -5.52
N GLU A 44 12.78 -3.11 -6.21
CA GLU A 44 13.34 -4.28 -6.91
C GLU A 44 13.49 -5.51 -5.98
N ASP A 45 13.92 -5.31 -4.74
CA ASP A 45 14.05 -6.38 -3.73
C ASP A 45 12.73 -6.81 -3.07
N ARG A 46 11.60 -6.20 -3.47
CA ARG A 46 10.24 -6.49 -2.95
C ARG A 46 10.16 -6.51 -1.43
N ARG A 47 10.89 -5.61 -0.76
CA ARG A 47 10.97 -5.55 0.71
C ARG A 47 9.62 -5.34 1.41
N HIS A 48 8.70 -4.59 0.81
CA HIS A 48 7.39 -4.27 1.38
C HIS A 48 6.26 -4.40 0.35
N ALA A 49 6.00 -3.35 -0.43
CA ALA A 49 4.98 -3.33 -1.46
C ALA A 49 5.38 -4.26 -2.62
N GLN A 50 4.38 -4.97 -3.15
CA GLN A 50 4.53 -6.00 -4.19
C GLN A 50 3.90 -5.54 -5.50
N ASP A 51 4.17 -6.25 -6.60
CA ASP A 51 3.57 -5.93 -7.90
C ASP A 51 2.04 -6.04 -7.88
N PHE A 52 1.52 -7.07 -7.19
CA PHE A 52 0.07 -7.27 -7.04
C PHE A 52 -0.58 -6.14 -6.21
N ASP A 53 0.16 -5.50 -5.30
CA ASP A 53 -0.37 -4.37 -4.55
C ASP A 53 -0.64 -3.19 -5.49
N LEU A 54 0.33 -2.86 -6.36
CA LEU A 54 0.18 -1.82 -7.35
C LEU A 54 -0.95 -2.14 -8.33
N GLU A 55 -1.00 -3.38 -8.83
CA GLU A 55 -2.05 -3.83 -9.73
C GLU A 55 -3.44 -3.72 -9.10
N ASN A 56 -3.61 -4.16 -7.86
CA ASN A 56 -4.87 -4.09 -7.15
C ASN A 56 -5.32 -2.65 -6.90
N ILE A 57 -4.42 -1.77 -6.47
CA ILE A 57 -4.73 -0.36 -6.20
C ILE A 57 -5.08 0.42 -7.48
N ILE A 58 -4.55 0.03 -8.64
CA ILE A 58 -4.91 0.66 -9.92
C ILE A 58 -6.27 0.15 -10.43
N LYS A 59 -6.60 -1.12 -10.13
CA LYS A 59 -7.82 -1.77 -10.63
C LYS A 59 -9.08 -1.43 -9.84
N PHE A 60 -8.96 -1.19 -8.54
CA PHE A 60 -10.07 -1.01 -7.61
C PHE A 60 -10.01 0.36 -6.92
#